data_AF-A0A229TCQ4-F1
#
_entry.id   AF-A0A229TCQ4-F1
#
_cell.length_a   1.000
_cell.length_b   1.000
_cell.length_c   1.000
_cell.angle_alpha   90.00
_cell.angle_beta   90.00
_cell.angle_gamma   90.00
#
_symmetry.space_group_name_H-M   'P 1'
#
loop_
_entity.id
_entity.type
_entity.pdbx_description
1 polymer ?
#
loop_
_entity_poly.entity_id
_entity_poly.type
_entity_poly.pdbx_seq_one_letter_code
_entity_poly.pdbx_strand_id
1 'polypeptide(L)'
;MRCPLAWPPLALSHGHDWSTRAAHPPLAHSRRHHWPSRTATSGPHAPPPHVHSLGHQPYPLADTVRKHVPRAAQYGAGVSSERRAWGSLEREQIVAAAVALARREGLGALTIRRLAAEVGASRMALYRHVPDKEALLGLVADAIAADHVRPAEAGDGPWPDRLRALAHGMRRELRAYPGFAELIMTRSNHGPGGLRLAETIAEILAAAGLDEPAQARFYLVFLDVVLGRAHREVHGDPTTPERNARIFEAAQAGSAAPTLKALVPHLRAATADEVFDTELDMLVGAIHAARRQ
;
A
#
# COMPACT_ATOMS: atom_id res chain seq x y z
N MET A 1 -29.23 -6.34 -35.53
CA MET A 1 -28.22 -5.67 -36.36
C MET A 1 -26.89 -5.75 -35.63
N ARG A 2 -25.98 -6.60 -36.11
CA ARG A 2 -24.63 -6.82 -35.56
C ARG A 2 -23.63 -6.18 -36.54
N CYS A 3 -22.69 -5.40 -36.04
CA CYS A 3 -21.56 -4.88 -36.81
C CYS A 3 -20.28 -5.47 -36.22
N PRO A 4 -19.46 -6.23 -36.98
CA PRO A 4 -18.16 -6.74 -36.53
C PRO A 4 -17.03 -5.87 -37.10
N LEU A 5 -16.03 -5.53 -36.27
CA LEU A 5 -14.74 -5.00 -36.74
C LEU A 5 -13.65 -6.02 -36.39
N ALA A 6 -13.21 -6.73 -37.41
CA ALA A 6 -12.01 -7.56 -37.41
C ALA A 6 -10.96 -6.87 -38.27
N TRP A 7 -9.73 -6.74 -37.75
CA TRP A 7 -8.56 -6.24 -38.48
C TRP A 7 -7.98 -7.35 -39.38
N PRO A 8 -7.46 -7.02 -40.60
CA PRO A 8 -6.82 -8.00 -41.47
C PRO A 8 -5.33 -8.22 -41.11
N PRO A 9 -4.72 -9.36 -41.51
CA PRO A 9 -3.31 -9.63 -41.31
C PRO A 9 -2.46 -9.08 -42.46
N LEU A 10 -1.30 -8.50 -42.14
CA LEU A 10 -0.26 -8.17 -43.11
C LEU A 10 0.72 -9.34 -43.23
N ALA A 11 0.74 -9.96 -44.40
CA ALA A 11 1.79 -10.86 -44.84
C ALA A 11 2.69 -10.11 -45.84
N LEU A 12 4.00 -10.08 -45.59
CA LEU A 12 5.01 -9.92 -46.62
C LEU A 12 6.19 -10.83 -46.29
N SER A 13 6.58 -11.60 -47.31
CA SER A 13 7.63 -12.61 -47.31
C SER A 13 8.71 -12.23 -48.32
N HIS A 14 9.92 -12.74 -48.05
CA HIS A 14 11.12 -12.87 -48.93
C HIS A 14 12.11 -11.69 -48.88
N GLY A 15 13.44 -11.90 -48.73
CA GLY A 15 14.21 -13.14 -48.63
C GLY A 15 15.73 -12.88 -48.51
N HIS A 16 16.47 -13.99 -48.39
CA HIS A 16 17.92 -14.22 -48.63
C HIS A 16 18.95 -14.03 -47.48
N ASP A 17 19.13 -15.13 -46.74
CA ASP A 17 20.31 -16.03 -46.70
C ASP A 17 21.74 -15.44 -46.70
N TRP A 18 22.50 -15.76 -45.65
CA TRP A 18 23.87 -16.26 -45.79
C TRP A 18 24.26 -17.10 -44.57
N SER A 19 24.71 -18.31 -44.84
CA SER A 19 25.31 -19.25 -43.88
C SER A 19 26.82 -19.11 -43.92
N THR A 20 27.50 -19.01 -42.77
CA THR A 20 28.84 -19.59 -42.60
C THR A 20 29.23 -19.78 -41.13
N ARG A 21 29.91 -20.92 -40.91
CA ARG A 21 30.32 -21.56 -39.66
C ARG A 21 31.28 -20.73 -38.81
N ALA A 22 31.12 -20.78 -37.49
CA ALA A 22 32.24 -20.75 -36.56
C ALA A 22 31.99 -21.77 -35.44
N ALA A 23 33.00 -22.59 -35.18
CA ALA A 23 32.98 -23.75 -34.32
C ALA A 23 33.23 -23.37 -32.84
N HIS A 24 32.55 -24.06 -31.92
CA HIS A 24 32.93 -24.13 -30.49
C HIS A 24 32.86 -25.59 -29.99
N PRO A 25 33.78 -26.01 -29.08
CA PRO A 25 33.95 -27.40 -28.62
C PRO A 25 32.99 -27.77 -27.46
N PRO A 26 32.93 -29.06 -27.04
CA PRO A 26 31.75 -29.63 -26.38
C PRO A 26 31.74 -29.48 -24.85
N LEU A 27 30.53 -29.35 -24.29
CA LEU A 27 30.26 -29.53 -22.86
C LEU A 27 29.60 -30.89 -22.59
N ALA A 28 29.94 -31.42 -21.42
CA ALA A 28 29.80 -32.80 -21.01
C ALA A 28 28.37 -33.27 -20.68
N HIS A 29 28.23 -34.59 -20.78
CA HIS A 29 27.13 -35.49 -20.46
C HIS A 29 26.13 -35.06 -19.36
N SER A 30 24.84 -35.03 -19.71
CA SER A 30 23.73 -35.27 -18.78
C SER A 30 22.95 -36.52 -19.21
N ARG A 31 22.83 -37.46 -18.28
CA ARG A 31 22.21 -38.79 -18.45
C ARG A 31 20.72 -38.67 -18.78
N ARG A 32 20.28 -39.52 -19.72
CA ARG A 32 18.87 -39.75 -20.07
C ARG A 32 18.18 -40.52 -18.95
N HIS A 33 17.05 -40.01 -18.46
CA HIS A 33 16.01 -40.84 -17.88
C HIS A 33 14.71 -40.62 -18.66
N HIS A 34 14.42 -41.62 -19.49
CA HIS A 34 13.11 -41.91 -20.08
C HIS A 34 11.97 -41.85 -19.06
N TRP A 35 10.85 -41.23 -19.44
CA TRP A 35 9.55 -41.38 -18.77
C TRP A 35 8.52 -41.77 -19.85
N PRO A 36 7.68 -42.81 -19.63
CA PRO A 36 6.76 -43.27 -20.66
C PRO A 36 5.51 -42.38 -20.74
N SER A 37 5.17 -42.00 -21.98
CA SER A 37 3.97 -41.24 -22.35
C SER A 37 2.71 -42.07 -22.10
N ARG A 38 1.82 -41.62 -21.22
CA ARG A 38 0.43 -42.10 -21.15
C ARG A 38 -0.45 -41.21 -22.01
N THR A 39 -1.20 -41.85 -22.90
CA THR A 39 -2.26 -41.27 -23.73
C THR A 39 -3.38 -40.72 -22.85
N ALA A 40 -3.69 -39.43 -22.98
CA ALA A 40 -4.80 -38.77 -22.31
C ALA A 40 -6.05 -38.84 -23.21
N THR A 41 -7.06 -39.58 -22.77
CA THR A 41 -8.44 -39.48 -23.24
C THR A 41 -9.08 -38.23 -22.65
N SER A 42 -9.63 -37.39 -23.52
CA SER A 42 -10.33 -36.15 -23.20
C SER A 42 -11.64 -36.43 -22.45
N GLY A 43 -11.79 -35.85 -21.26
CA GLY A 43 -13.04 -35.76 -20.49
C GLY A 43 -13.26 -34.33 -19.99
N PRO A 44 -14.51 -33.91 -19.73
CA PRO A 44 -14.86 -32.49 -19.58
C PRO A 44 -14.31 -31.90 -18.28
N HIS A 45 -13.81 -30.66 -18.38
CA HIS A 45 -13.15 -29.89 -17.34
C HIS A 45 -14.10 -29.60 -16.16
N ALA A 46 -13.78 -30.09 -14.96
CA ALA A 46 -14.41 -29.62 -13.72
C ALA A 46 -13.84 -28.24 -13.34
N PRO A 47 -14.67 -27.28 -12.88
CA PRO A 47 -14.19 -25.99 -12.40
C PRO A 47 -13.45 -26.14 -11.05
N PRO A 48 -12.51 -25.23 -10.73
CA PRO A 48 -11.75 -25.29 -9.48
C PRO A 48 -12.66 -25.07 -8.25
N PRO A 49 -12.33 -25.67 -7.09
CA PRO A 49 -13.16 -25.57 -5.90
C PRO A 49 -13.21 -24.13 -5.37
N HIS A 50 -14.42 -23.71 -5.00
CA HIS A 50 -14.73 -22.44 -4.37
C HIS A 50 -13.94 -22.28 -3.07
N VAL A 51 -13.17 -21.19 -2.95
CA VAL A 51 -12.64 -20.73 -1.67
C VAL A 51 -13.83 -20.32 -0.80
N HIS A 52 -14.07 -21.09 0.27
CA HIS A 52 -15.02 -20.70 1.31
C HIS A 52 -14.54 -19.38 1.93
N SER A 53 -15.28 -18.31 1.63
CA SER A 53 -15.20 -17.05 2.35
C SER A 53 -15.66 -17.31 3.79
N LEU A 54 -14.72 -17.45 4.72
CA LEU A 54 -15.03 -17.40 6.14
C LEU A 54 -15.47 -15.97 6.44
N GLY A 55 -16.77 -15.80 6.69
CA GLY A 55 -17.36 -14.51 7.04
C GLY A 55 -16.68 -13.93 8.27
N HIS A 56 -15.92 -12.86 8.08
CA HIS A 56 -15.54 -11.98 9.18
C HIS A 56 -16.77 -11.22 9.62
N GLN A 57 -17.32 -11.60 10.76
CA GLN A 57 -18.38 -10.86 11.43
C GLN A 57 -17.83 -9.47 11.82
N PRO A 58 -18.50 -8.35 11.50
CA PRO A 58 -18.05 -7.03 11.94
C PRO A 58 -18.17 -6.93 13.47
N TYR A 59 -17.09 -6.51 14.13
CA TYR A 59 -17.10 -6.21 15.56
C TYR A 59 -17.88 -4.91 15.79
N PRO A 60 -18.89 -4.87 16.67
CA PRO A 60 -19.59 -3.65 17.01
C PRO A 60 -18.91 -2.98 18.19
N LEU A 61 -18.41 -1.74 18.07
CA LEU A 61 -18.29 -0.83 19.22
C LEU A 61 -18.44 0.63 18.76
N ALA A 62 -19.57 1.23 19.15
CA ALA A 62 -19.78 2.66 19.19
C ALA A 62 -19.64 3.16 20.64
N ASP A 63 -19.21 4.42 20.74
CA ASP A 63 -19.46 5.37 21.82
C ASP A 63 -18.93 5.08 23.23
N THR A 64 -17.66 5.43 23.51
CA THR A 64 -17.29 6.01 24.82
C THR A 64 -16.02 6.87 24.78
N VAL A 65 -16.24 8.20 24.87
CA VAL A 65 -15.52 9.16 25.73
C VAL A 65 -14.08 9.59 25.40
N ARG A 66 -14.03 10.88 25.04
CA ARG A 66 -12.95 11.86 25.14
C ARG A 66 -12.38 11.97 26.57
N LYS A 67 -11.05 11.88 26.72
CA LYS A 67 -10.11 12.81 27.44
C LYS A 67 -8.96 12.10 28.20
N HIS A 68 -7.80 12.77 28.16
CA HIS A 68 -6.59 12.67 29.00
C HIS A 68 -5.46 11.72 28.58
N VAL A 69 -4.44 12.29 27.92
CA VAL A 69 -3.06 11.80 27.93
C VAL A 69 -2.26 12.66 28.91
N PRO A 70 -1.74 12.15 30.04
CA PRO A 70 -0.83 12.91 30.88
C PRO A 70 0.59 12.87 30.31
N ARG A 71 1.21 14.05 30.26
CA ARG A 71 2.62 14.26 29.91
C ARG A 71 3.51 13.81 31.07
N ALA A 72 4.41 12.86 30.82
CA ALA A 72 5.38 12.39 31.82
C ALA A 72 6.55 13.39 31.99
N ALA A 73 6.82 13.78 33.23
CA ALA A 73 8.08 14.40 33.64
C ALA A 73 8.49 13.91 35.04
N GLN A 74 9.67 13.28 35.07
CA GLN A 74 10.71 13.33 36.11
C GLN A 74 10.70 12.35 37.30
N TYR A 75 11.93 11.93 37.62
CA TYR A 75 12.41 10.84 38.48
C TYR A 75 12.31 11.12 40.00
N GLY A 76 12.15 10.06 40.81
CA GLY A 76 12.50 10.08 42.25
C GLY A 76 11.96 8.93 43.12
N ALA A 77 12.73 7.84 43.22
CA ALA A 77 12.76 6.73 44.20
C ALA A 77 11.66 6.52 45.27
N GLY A 78 11.09 5.31 45.32
CA GLY A 78 10.35 4.75 46.46
C GLY A 78 9.82 3.33 46.19
N VAL A 79 10.58 2.31 46.58
CA VAL A 79 10.29 0.89 46.32
C VAL A 79 9.08 0.40 47.14
N SER A 80 8.22 -0.40 46.49
CA SER A 80 7.19 -1.33 47.04
C SER A 80 5.70 -0.97 47.03
N SER A 81 5.13 -0.55 45.89
CA SER A 81 3.69 -0.73 45.62
C SER A 81 3.25 -0.94 44.16
N GLU A 82 4.13 -0.84 43.16
CA GLU A 82 3.72 -0.86 41.73
C GLU A 82 3.40 -2.24 41.13
N ARG A 83 3.46 -3.32 41.93
CA ARG A 83 3.06 -4.67 41.46
C ARG A 83 1.54 -4.88 41.40
N ARG A 84 0.72 -3.86 41.67
CA ARG A 84 -0.74 -3.87 41.53
C ARG A 84 -1.27 -2.63 40.80
N ALA A 85 -1.11 -2.62 39.48
CA ALA A 85 -1.96 -1.79 38.59
C ALA A 85 -2.03 -2.31 37.13
N TRP A 86 -1.34 -3.40 36.78
CA TRP A 86 -1.38 -3.98 35.43
C TRP A 86 -2.41 -5.12 35.27
N GLY A 87 -3.36 -5.22 36.22
CA GLY A 87 -4.35 -6.30 36.31
C GLY A 87 -5.45 -6.26 35.24
N SER A 88 -5.58 -5.15 34.51
CA SER A 88 -6.38 -5.07 33.31
C SER A 88 -5.65 -4.17 32.32
N LEU A 89 -4.79 -4.75 31.49
CA LEU A 89 -4.41 -4.08 30.25
C LEU A 89 -5.70 -3.87 29.45
N GLU A 90 -6.19 -2.64 29.43
CA GLU A 90 -7.31 -2.29 28.57
C GLU A 90 -6.86 -2.44 27.13
N ARG A 91 -7.78 -2.84 26.24
CA ARG A 91 -7.46 -3.14 24.84
C ARG A 91 -6.80 -1.93 24.17
N GLU A 92 -7.24 -0.74 24.56
CA GLU A 92 -6.76 0.57 24.14
C GLU A 92 -5.27 0.76 24.44
N GLN A 93 -4.81 0.32 25.62
CA GLN A 93 -3.39 0.41 26.01
C GLN A 93 -2.52 -0.54 25.17
N ILE A 94 -3.02 -1.75 24.89
CA ILE A 94 -2.35 -2.72 24.03
C ILE A 94 -2.21 -2.17 22.61
N VAL A 95 -3.28 -1.60 22.06
CA VAL A 95 -3.28 -1.00 20.71
C VAL A 95 -2.36 0.21 20.66
N ALA A 96 -2.41 1.11 21.63
CA ALA A 96 -1.51 2.27 21.69
C ALA A 96 -0.03 1.87 21.73
N ALA A 97 0.32 0.86 22.53
CA ALA A 97 1.68 0.30 22.55
C ALA A 97 2.08 -0.33 21.20
N ALA A 98 1.15 -1.03 20.55
CA ALA A 98 1.37 -1.62 19.23
C ALA A 98 1.58 -0.55 18.14
N VAL A 99 0.82 0.55 18.16
CA VAL A 99 1.00 1.70 17.26
C VAL A 99 2.38 2.34 17.49
N ALA A 100 2.75 2.59 18.74
CA ALA A 100 4.06 3.17 19.08
C ALA A 100 5.23 2.26 18.63
N LEU A 101 5.08 0.94 18.80
CA LEU A 101 6.04 -0.04 18.33
C LEU A 101 6.13 -0.06 16.79
N ALA A 102 4.99 -0.04 16.09
CA ALA A 102 4.93 0.00 14.64
C ALA A 102 5.60 1.25 14.05
N ARG A 103 5.47 2.41 14.72
CA ARG A 103 6.16 3.64 14.31
C ARG A 103 7.68 3.54 14.41
N ARG A 104 8.17 2.87 15.46
CA ARG A 104 9.61 2.78 15.76
C ARG A 104 10.33 1.67 15.00
N GLU A 105 9.69 0.51 14.88
CA GLU A 105 10.31 -0.72 14.39
C GLU A 105 9.65 -1.25 13.11
N GLY A 106 8.59 -0.59 12.63
CA GLY A 106 7.79 -1.03 11.48
C GLY A 106 6.79 -2.12 11.84
N LEU A 107 5.80 -2.33 10.97
CA LEU A 107 4.76 -3.35 11.15
C LEU A 107 5.29 -4.78 11.04
N GLY A 108 6.43 -4.98 10.36
CA GLY A 108 7.10 -6.29 10.29
C GLY A 108 7.56 -6.81 11.66
N ALA A 109 8.01 -5.91 12.54
CA ALA A 109 8.46 -6.23 13.89
C ALA A 109 7.30 -6.51 14.87
N LEU A 110 6.07 -6.12 14.50
CA LEU A 110 4.89 -6.26 15.34
C LEU A 110 4.45 -7.73 15.42
N THR A 111 4.81 -8.37 16.52
CA THR A 111 4.41 -9.75 16.86
C THR A 111 3.82 -9.79 18.26
N ILE A 112 2.94 -10.75 18.55
CA ILE A 112 2.37 -10.94 19.90
C ILE A 112 3.48 -11.08 20.96
N ARG A 113 4.58 -11.75 20.63
CA ARG A 113 5.73 -11.88 21.56
C ARG A 113 6.43 -10.54 21.80
N ARG A 114 6.72 -9.77 20.75
CA ARG A 114 7.38 -8.46 20.88
C ARG A 114 6.50 -7.47 21.64
N LEU A 115 5.20 -7.46 21.34
CA LEU A 115 4.21 -6.63 22.02
C LEU A 115 4.07 -7.03 23.50
N ALA A 116 4.03 -8.33 23.81
CA ALA A 116 3.96 -8.82 25.19
C ALA A 116 5.16 -8.33 26.03
N ALA A 117 6.36 -8.38 25.44
CA ALA A 117 7.56 -7.83 26.06
C ALA A 117 7.49 -6.31 26.23
N GLU A 118 6.96 -5.58 25.24
CA GLU A 118 6.79 -4.12 25.29
C GLU A 118 5.87 -3.69 26.43
N VAL A 119 4.74 -4.38 26.62
CA VAL A 119 3.73 -4.01 27.64
C VAL A 119 3.92 -4.73 28.98
N GLY A 120 4.99 -5.52 29.15
CA GLY A 120 5.28 -6.26 30.38
C GLY A 120 4.23 -7.33 30.74
N ALA A 121 3.55 -7.92 29.74
CA ALA A 121 2.48 -8.90 29.95
C ALA A 121 2.82 -10.29 29.41
N SER A 122 2.05 -11.30 29.83
CA SER A 122 2.16 -12.63 29.24
C SER A 122 1.47 -12.65 27.86
N ARG A 123 1.95 -13.50 26.94
CA ARG A 123 1.29 -13.73 25.65
C ARG A 123 -0.17 -14.17 25.82
N MET A 124 -0.44 -14.99 26.83
CA MET A 124 -1.79 -15.45 27.15
C MET A 124 -2.71 -14.29 27.56
N ALA A 125 -2.17 -13.26 28.23
CA ALA A 125 -2.93 -12.06 28.51
C ALA A 125 -3.29 -11.29 27.24
N LEU A 126 -2.34 -11.12 26.30
CA LEU A 126 -2.62 -10.45 25.03
C LEU A 126 -3.66 -11.19 24.18
N TYR A 127 -3.62 -12.52 24.13
CA TYR A 127 -4.58 -13.31 23.35
C TYR A 127 -6.03 -13.14 23.79
N ARG A 128 -6.30 -12.71 25.04
CA ARG A 128 -7.66 -12.36 25.48
C ARG A 128 -8.20 -11.08 24.83
N HIS A 129 -7.31 -10.17 24.44
CA HIS A 129 -7.68 -8.90 23.82
C HIS A 129 -7.58 -8.95 22.30
N VAL A 130 -6.61 -9.70 21.78
CA VAL A 130 -6.25 -9.78 20.37
C VAL A 130 -5.92 -11.23 20.00
N PRO A 131 -6.83 -11.95 19.31
CA PRO A 131 -6.74 -13.40 19.15
C PRO A 131 -5.57 -13.87 18.28
N ASP A 132 -5.11 -13.04 17.35
CA ASP A 132 -4.02 -13.37 16.45
C ASP A 132 -3.31 -12.10 15.92
N LYS A 133 -2.27 -12.31 15.10
CA LYS A 133 -1.51 -11.22 14.47
C LYS A 133 -2.37 -10.40 13.50
N GLU A 134 -3.34 -11.03 12.84
CA GLU A 134 -4.17 -10.39 11.83
C GLU A 134 -5.12 -9.38 12.48
N ALA A 135 -5.77 -9.79 13.57
CA ALA A 135 -6.59 -8.92 14.41
C ALA A 135 -5.75 -7.77 15.00
N LEU A 136 -4.51 -8.03 15.41
CA LEU A 136 -3.61 -6.98 15.90
C LEU A 136 -3.32 -5.93 14.82
N LEU A 137 -2.98 -6.38 13.61
CA LEU A 137 -2.70 -5.50 12.49
C LEU A 137 -3.94 -4.68 12.08
N GLY A 138 -5.13 -5.30 12.11
CA GLY A 138 -6.38 -4.58 11.87
C GLY A 138 -6.65 -3.49 12.91
N LEU A 139 -6.48 -3.79 14.19
CA LEU A 139 -6.64 -2.80 15.27
C LEU A 139 -5.62 -1.65 15.17
N VAL A 140 -4.37 -1.96 14.83
CA VAL A 140 -3.34 -0.94 14.63
C VAL A 140 -3.63 -0.07 13.41
N ALA A 141 -4.06 -0.69 12.29
CA ALA A 141 -4.45 0.05 11.10
C ALA A 141 -5.63 1.00 11.37
N ASP A 142 -6.64 0.51 12.10
CA ASP A 142 -7.80 1.31 12.47
C ASP A 142 -7.43 2.46 13.42
N ALA A 143 -6.60 2.21 14.42
CA ALA A 143 -6.11 3.26 15.32
C ALA A 143 -5.30 4.33 14.58
N ILE A 144 -4.43 3.93 13.64
CA ILE A 144 -3.70 4.89 12.79
C ILE A 144 -4.67 5.71 11.94
N ALA A 145 -5.64 5.07 11.30
CA ALA A 145 -6.65 5.78 10.50
C ALA A 145 -7.53 6.72 11.36
N ALA A 146 -7.86 6.33 12.59
CA ALA A 146 -8.72 7.10 13.48
C ALA A 146 -8.04 8.35 14.07
N ASP A 147 -6.81 8.20 14.55
CA ASP A 147 -6.17 9.21 15.41
C ASP A 147 -5.17 10.09 14.66
N HIS A 148 -4.61 9.57 13.56
CA HIS A 148 -3.47 10.15 12.87
C HIS A 148 -3.78 10.63 11.45
N VAL A 149 -4.69 9.97 10.73
CA VAL A 149 -5.26 10.52 9.48
C VAL A 149 -6.53 11.25 9.85
N ARG A 150 -6.45 12.56 10.05
CA ARG A 150 -7.61 13.34 10.54
C ARG A 150 -8.40 13.89 9.36
N PRO A 151 -9.65 13.44 9.11
CA PRO A 151 -10.53 14.06 8.12
C PRO A 151 -10.67 15.58 8.26
N ALA A 152 -10.61 16.07 9.50
CA ALA A 152 -10.63 17.50 9.80
C ALA A 152 -9.46 18.29 9.18
N GLU A 153 -8.32 17.64 8.88
CA GLU A 153 -7.21 18.27 8.15
C GLU A 153 -7.60 18.61 6.71
N ALA A 154 -8.61 17.96 6.13
CA ALA A 154 -9.13 18.35 4.83
C ALA A 154 -9.75 19.76 4.87
N GLY A 155 -10.28 20.19 6.03
CA GLY A 155 -10.96 21.47 6.20
C GLY A 155 -12.27 21.60 5.42
N ASP A 156 -12.85 22.81 5.44
CA ASP A 156 -14.16 23.13 4.85
C ASP A 156 -14.04 23.88 3.50
N GLY A 157 -12.85 23.87 2.89
CA GLY A 157 -12.56 24.60 1.66
C GLY A 157 -13.11 23.96 0.37
N PRO A 158 -12.73 24.49 -0.80
CA PRO A 158 -13.03 23.86 -2.09
C PRO A 158 -12.53 22.41 -2.14
N TRP A 159 -13.29 21.52 -2.80
CA TRP A 159 -12.95 20.09 -2.89
C TRP A 159 -11.50 19.79 -3.37
N PRO A 160 -10.86 20.56 -4.28
CA PRO A 160 -9.48 20.28 -4.68
C PRO A 160 -8.50 20.45 -3.50
N ASP A 161 -8.70 21.48 -2.70
CA ASP A 161 -7.83 21.79 -1.56
C ASP A 161 -8.03 20.76 -0.45
N ARG A 162 -9.29 20.38 -0.20
CA ARG A 162 -9.65 19.30 0.73
C ARG A 162 -8.99 17.97 0.33
N LEU A 163 -9.05 17.61 -0.96
CA LEU A 163 -8.47 16.37 -1.49
C LEU A 163 -6.94 16.36 -1.34
N ARG A 164 -6.27 17.47 -1.67
CA ARG A 164 -4.82 17.61 -1.48
C ARG A 164 -4.42 17.51 -0.02
N ALA A 165 -5.09 18.25 0.85
CA ALA A 165 -4.81 18.24 2.28
C ALA A 165 -4.93 16.83 2.87
N LEU A 166 -6.01 16.11 2.51
CA LEU A 166 -6.19 14.73 2.93
C LEU A 166 -5.09 13.80 2.39
N ALA A 167 -4.72 13.93 1.10
CA ALA A 167 -3.66 13.13 0.50
C ALA A 167 -2.30 13.33 1.19
N HIS A 168 -1.94 14.58 1.51
CA HIS A 168 -0.72 14.90 2.26
C HIS A 168 -0.75 14.33 3.68
N GLY A 169 -1.90 14.44 4.37
CA GLY A 169 -2.09 13.84 5.69
C GLY A 169 -1.88 12.33 5.65
N MET A 170 -2.52 11.65 4.71
CA MET A 170 -2.36 10.21 4.51
C MET A 170 -0.90 9.83 4.20
N ARG A 171 -0.25 10.51 3.25
CA ARG A 171 1.15 10.24 2.87
C ARG A 171 2.10 10.42 4.06
N ARG A 172 1.90 11.46 4.87
CA ARG A 172 2.69 11.70 6.08
C ARG A 172 2.61 10.52 7.05
N GLU A 173 1.41 10.01 7.32
CA GLU A 173 1.26 8.88 8.22
C GLU A 173 1.79 7.58 7.58
N LEU A 174 1.54 7.32 6.30
CA LEU A 174 2.10 6.16 5.60
C LEU A 174 3.64 6.14 5.64
N ARG A 175 4.30 7.31 5.56
CA ARG A 175 5.75 7.46 5.76
C ARG A 175 6.18 7.20 7.20
N ALA A 176 5.37 7.57 8.18
CA ALA A 176 5.68 7.42 9.59
C ALA A 176 5.60 5.97 10.10
N TYR A 177 4.88 5.09 9.39
CA TYR A 177 4.68 3.69 9.76
C TYR A 177 5.20 2.73 8.66
N PRO A 178 6.47 2.29 8.73
CA PRO A 178 7.02 1.36 7.73
C PRO A 178 6.19 0.09 7.60
N GLY A 179 5.83 -0.26 6.36
CA GLY A 179 4.97 -1.40 6.03
C GLY A 179 3.47 -1.12 6.05
N PHE A 180 3.05 0.10 6.40
CA PHE A 180 1.63 0.42 6.52
C PHE A 180 0.93 0.52 5.17
N ALA A 181 1.61 1.09 4.16
CA ALA A 181 1.10 1.10 2.79
C ALA A 181 0.82 -0.31 2.26
N GLU A 182 1.74 -1.27 2.45
CA GLU A 182 1.50 -2.67 2.07
C GLU A 182 0.34 -3.31 2.83
N LEU A 183 0.20 -3.00 4.12
CA LEU A 183 -0.90 -3.52 4.94
C LEU A 183 -2.24 -3.09 4.35
N ILE A 184 -2.39 -1.81 4.00
CA ILE A 184 -3.63 -1.27 3.43
C ILE A 184 -3.86 -1.77 2.00
N MET A 185 -2.80 -1.92 1.17
CA MET A 185 -2.94 -2.48 -0.18
C MET A 185 -3.41 -3.94 -0.18
N THR A 186 -3.00 -4.72 0.82
CA THR A 186 -3.29 -6.16 0.88
C THR A 186 -4.54 -6.48 1.72
N ARG A 187 -5.07 -5.49 2.45
CA ARG A 187 -6.17 -5.69 3.39
C ARG A 187 -7.08 -4.48 3.47
N SER A 188 -8.37 -4.76 3.49
CA SER A 188 -9.38 -3.75 3.77
C SER A 188 -9.39 -3.40 5.27
N ASN A 189 -9.28 -2.10 5.58
CA ASN A 189 -9.47 -1.61 6.93
C ASN A 189 -10.97 -1.37 7.19
N HIS A 190 -11.61 -2.33 7.85
CA HIS A 190 -13.05 -2.32 8.13
C HIS A 190 -13.41 -1.67 9.47
N GLY A 191 -12.44 -1.16 10.23
CA GLY A 191 -12.71 -0.51 11.50
C GLY A 191 -13.33 0.88 11.35
N PRO A 192 -13.86 1.47 12.44
CA PRO A 192 -14.49 2.78 12.42
C PRO A 192 -13.59 3.91 11.90
N GLY A 193 -12.29 3.89 12.18
CA GLY A 193 -11.33 4.85 11.64
C GLY A 193 -11.15 4.70 10.14
N GLY A 194 -11.01 3.46 9.66
CA GLY A 194 -10.96 3.15 8.23
C GLY A 194 -12.21 3.59 7.47
N LEU A 195 -13.39 3.31 8.03
CA LEU A 195 -14.67 3.72 7.44
C LEU A 195 -14.83 5.25 7.38
N ARG A 196 -14.47 5.98 8.45
CA ARG A 196 -14.51 7.45 8.43
C ARG A 196 -13.59 8.04 7.37
N LEU A 197 -12.40 7.46 7.20
CA LEU A 197 -11.48 7.90 6.16
C LEU A 197 -12.04 7.64 4.75
N ALA A 198 -12.58 6.44 4.52
CA ALA A 198 -13.24 6.10 3.26
C ALA A 198 -14.41 7.04 2.95
N GLU A 199 -15.26 7.31 3.93
CA GLU A 199 -16.39 8.24 3.81
C GLU A 199 -15.91 9.65 3.47
N THR A 200 -14.85 10.14 4.14
CA THR A 200 -14.29 11.49 3.88
C THR A 200 -13.80 11.61 2.43
N ILE A 201 -13.12 10.59 1.89
CA ILE A 201 -12.67 10.59 0.50
C ILE A 201 -13.89 10.63 -0.43
N ALA A 202 -14.91 9.81 -0.14
CA ALA A 202 -16.15 9.77 -0.92
C ALA A 202 -16.88 11.13 -0.88
N GLU A 203 -17.02 11.77 0.28
CA GLU A 203 -17.64 13.09 0.44
C GLU A 203 -16.93 14.19 -0.36
N ILE A 204 -15.59 14.22 -0.33
CA ILE A 204 -14.81 15.19 -1.10
C ILE A 204 -15.03 15.00 -2.60
N LEU A 205 -15.04 13.75 -3.08
CA LEU A 205 -15.29 13.44 -4.48
C LEU A 205 -16.75 13.70 -4.89
N ALA A 206 -17.72 13.48 -4.01
CA ALA A 206 -19.12 13.85 -4.24
C ALA A 206 -19.27 15.38 -4.35
N ALA A 207 -18.56 16.15 -3.51
CA ALA A 207 -18.53 17.61 -3.59
C ALA A 207 -17.87 18.13 -4.89
N ALA A 208 -17.13 17.28 -5.60
CA ALA A 208 -16.64 17.58 -6.94
C ALA A 208 -17.76 17.53 -7.99
N GLY A 209 -18.97 17.06 -7.69
CA GLY A 209 -20.10 17.02 -8.63
C GLY A 209 -19.93 15.96 -9.72
N LEU A 210 -19.28 14.84 -9.38
CA LEU A 210 -19.18 13.66 -10.23
C LEU A 210 -20.46 12.81 -10.12
N ASP A 211 -20.75 12.01 -11.14
CA ASP A 211 -21.72 10.92 -10.99
C ASP A 211 -21.12 9.77 -10.15
N GLU A 212 -21.99 8.91 -9.58
CA GLU A 212 -21.53 7.83 -8.70
C GLU A 212 -20.51 6.88 -9.37
N PRO A 213 -20.67 6.48 -10.66
CA PRO A 213 -19.66 5.66 -11.33
C PRO A 213 -18.30 6.35 -11.48
N ALA A 214 -18.25 7.65 -11.79
CA ALA A 214 -16.98 8.39 -11.86
C ALA A 214 -16.39 8.60 -10.47
N GLN A 215 -17.21 8.90 -9.47
CA GLN A 215 -16.79 9.02 -8.07
C GLN A 215 -16.11 7.73 -7.61
N ALA A 216 -16.69 6.56 -7.86
CA ALA A 216 -16.11 5.27 -7.51
C ALA A 216 -14.75 5.02 -8.20
N ARG A 217 -14.62 5.38 -9.49
CA ARG A 217 -13.34 5.27 -10.21
C ARG A 217 -12.28 6.19 -9.63
N PHE A 218 -12.60 7.46 -9.38
CA PHE A 218 -11.67 8.43 -8.82
C PHE A 218 -11.32 8.15 -7.36
N TYR A 219 -12.21 7.52 -6.60
CA TYR A 219 -11.92 7.01 -5.27
C TYR A 219 -10.77 5.99 -5.31
N LEU A 220 -10.85 5.01 -6.22
CA LEU A 220 -9.78 4.01 -6.38
C LEU A 220 -8.48 4.64 -6.87
N VAL A 221 -8.54 5.54 -7.87
CA VAL A 221 -7.35 6.25 -8.37
C VAL A 221 -6.69 7.09 -7.27
N PHE A 222 -7.47 7.75 -6.42
CA PHE A 222 -6.95 8.49 -5.28
C PHE A 222 -6.15 7.58 -4.34
N LEU A 223 -6.71 6.41 -3.99
CA LEU A 223 -6.01 5.43 -3.16
C LEU A 223 -4.74 4.93 -3.83
N ASP A 224 -4.78 4.63 -5.13
CA ASP A 224 -3.61 4.16 -5.89
C ASP A 224 -2.49 5.20 -5.90
N VAL A 225 -2.82 6.49 -6.07
CA VAL A 225 -1.85 7.59 -6.03
C VAL A 225 -1.18 7.66 -4.66
N VAL A 226 -1.98 7.74 -3.58
CA VAL A 226 -1.45 7.93 -2.23
C VAL A 226 -0.67 6.71 -1.74
N LEU A 227 -1.24 5.50 -1.88
CA LEU A 227 -0.60 4.27 -1.45
C LEU A 227 0.60 3.93 -2.33
N GLY A 228 0.48 4.08 -3.65
CA GLY A 228 1.56 3.80 -4.60
C GLY A 228 2.75 4.75 -4.41
N ARG A 229 2.50 6.03 -4.10
CA ARG A 229 3.56 6.98 -3.77
C ARG A 229 4.28 6.58 -2.49
N ALA A 230 3.55 6.31 -1.41
CA ALA A 230 4.12 5.93 -0.12
C ALA A 230 4.89 4.60 -0.19
N HIS A 231 4.35 3.61 -0.91
CA HIS A 231 5.03 2.32 -1.11
C HIS A 231 6.37 2.50 -1.83
N ARG A 232 6.43 3.30 -2.91
CA ARG A 232 7.69 3.58 -3.62
C ARG A 232 8.73 4.25 -2.74
N GLU A 233 8.32 5.16 -1.87
CA GLU A 233 9.23 5.88 -0.98
C GLU A 233 9.93 4.96 0.03
N VAL A 234 9.29 3.86 0.41
CA VAL A 234 9.87 2.84 1.32
C VAL A 234 10.72 1.82 0.56
N HIS A 235 10.29 1.39 -0.64
CA HIS A 235 10.91 0.26 -1.36
C HIS A 235 11.87 0.64 -2.50
N GLY A 236 12.09 1.93 -2.72
CA GLY A 236 13.03 2.44 -3.72
C GLY A 236 12.37 3.45 -4.64
N ASP A 237 12.41 4.71 -4.22
CA ASP A 237 11.81 5.83 -4.91
C ASP A 237 12.55 6.11 -6.23
N PRO A 238 11.87 6.14 -7.40
CA PRO A 238 12.47 6.62 -8.64
C PRO A 238 13.16 7.98 -8.54
N THR A 239 12.75 8.84 -7.61
CA THR A 239 13.39 10.15 -7.38
C THR A 239 14.68 10.05 -6.55
N THR A 240 14.97 8.89 -5.93
CA THR A 240 16.26 8.64 -5.27
C THR A 240 17.34 8.42 -6.33
N PRO A 241 18.37 9.29 -6.44
CA PRO A 241 19.34 9.23 -7.54
C PRO A 241 20.06 7.88 -7.65
N GLU A 242 20.35 7.23 -6.53
CA GLU A 242 21.07 5.95 -6.46
C GLU A 242 20.28 4.82 -7.13
N ARG A 243 18.94 4.84 -7.01
CA ARG A 243 18.07 3.79 -7.55
C ARG A 243 18.13 3.73 -9.08
N ASN A 244 18.25 4.88 -9.74
CA ASN A 244 18.30 5.00 -11.19
C ASN A 244 19.70 5.34 -11.73
N ALA A 245 20.75 5.28 -10.90
CA ALA A 245 22.11 5.68 -11.30
C ALA A 245 22.60 4.97 -12.57
N ARG A 246 22.41 3.66 -12.66
CA ARG A 246 22.84 2.84 -13.82
C ARG A 246 22.16 3.25 -15.13
N ILE A 247 20.86 3.52 -15.11
CA ILE A 247 20.13 3.91 -16.33
C ILE A 247 20.52 5.34 -16.74
N PHE A 248 20.77 6.22 -15.78
CA PHE A 248 21.25 7.58 -16.06
C PHE A 248 22.68 7.60 -16.61
N GLU A 249 23.58 6.77 -16.08
CA GLU A 249 24.94 6.58 -16.61
C GLU A 249 24.90 6.06 -18.05
N ALA A 250 24.11 5.02 -18.31
CA ALA A 250 23.93 4.47 -19.66
C ALA A 250 23.37 5.51 -20.65
N ALA A 251 22.39 6.30 -20.23
CA ALA A 251 21.82 7.38 -21.05
C ALA A 251 22.85 8.49 -21.35
N GLN A 252 23.73 8.80 -20.39
CA GLN A 252 24.76 9.82 -20.57
C GLN A 252 25.90 9.37 -21.49
N ALA A 253 26.34 8.13 -21.35
CA ALA A 253 27.45 7.56 -22.12
C ALA A 253 27.07 7.23 -23.57
N GLY A 254 25.80 6.86 -23.83
CA GLY A 254 25.33 6.44 -25.14
C GLY A 254 24.71 7.56 -26.00
N SER A 255 24.55 7.27 -27.29
CA SER A 255 23.71 8.06 -28.22
C SER A 255 22.30 7.47 -28.38
N ALA A 256 22.03 6.30 -27.79
CA ALA A 256 20.79 5.55 -28.00
C ALA A 256 19.54 6.16 -27.33
N ALA A 257 19.71 7.08 -26.37
CA ALA A 257 18.60 7.65 -25.59
C ALA A 257 18.69 9.18 -25.46
N PRO A 258 18.70 9.95 -26.57
CA PRO A 258 18.95 11.39 -26.54
C PRO A 258 17.92 12.18 -25.70
N THR A 259 16.64 11.79 -25.76
CA THR A 259 15.59 12.43 -24.97
C THR A 259 15.77 12.17 -23.47
N LEU A 260 16.04 10.92 -23.08
CA LEU A 260 16.29 10.59 -21.68
C LEU A 260 17.55 11.29 -21.16
N LYS A 261 18.60 11.32 -21.98
CA LYS A 261 19.86 12.03 -21.70
C LYS A 261 19.61 13.49 -21.33
N ALA A 262 18.79 14.19 -22.11
CA ALA A 262 18.40 15.58 -21.83
C ALA A 262 17.63 15.74 -20.51
N LEU A 263 16.86 14.72 -20.10
CA LEU A 263 16.10 14.72 -18.85
C LEU A 263 16.93 14.34 -17.62
N VAL A 264 18.06 13.64 -17.76
CA VAL A 264 18.85 13.13 -16.60
C VAL A 264 19.14 14.21 -15.54
N PRO A 265 19.57 15.45 -15.87
CA PRO A 265 19.79 16.48 -14.86
C PRO A 265 18.53 16.81 -14.05
N HIS A 266 17.37 16.88 -14.72
CA HIS A 266 16.08 17.17 -14.09
C HIS A 266 15.55 15.98 -13.29
N LEU A 267 15.70 14.75 -13.81
CA LEU A 267 15.28 13.52 -13.10
C LEU A 267 16.08 13.29 -11.82
N ARG A 268 17.35 13.72 -11.77
CA ARG A 268 18.17 13.70 -10.55
C ARG A 268 17.80 14.77 -9.54
N ALA A 269 17.26 15.90 -10.01
CA ALA A 269 16.86 17.02 -9.16
C ALA A 269 15.43 16.87 -8.62
N ALA A 270 14.55 16.15 -9.34
CA ALA A 270 13.17 15.94 -8.96
C ALA A 270 13.06 15.27 -7.58
N THR A 271 12.18 15.82 -6.76
CA THR A 271 11.93 15.32 -5.41
C THR A 271 10.66 14.47 -5.35
N ALA A 272 10.57 13.60 -4.35
CA ALA A 272 9.36 12.83 -4.12
C ALA A 272 8.14 13.73 -3.88
N ASP A 273 8.33 14.87 -3.22
CA ASP A 273 7.27 15.83 -2.91
C ASP A 273 6.74 16.52 -4.16
N GLU A 274 7.60 17.03 -5.05
CA GLU A 274 7.18 17.61 -6.33
C GLU A 274 6.44 16.60 -7.23
N VAL A 275 6.90 15.35 -7.24
CA VAL A 275 6.22 14.28 -7.98
C VAL A 275 4.83 14.01 -7.41
N PHE A 276 4.68 14.00 -6.08
CA PHE A 276 3.38 13.78 -5.44
C PHE A 276 2.41 14.93 -5.71
N ASP A 277 2.88 16.19 -5.64
CA ASP A 277 2.06 17.35 -5.97
C ASP A 277 1.60 17.30 -7.43
N THR A 278 2.49 16.89 -8.33
CA THR A 278 2.16 16.68 -9.75
C THR A 278 1.10 15.57 -9.93
N GLU A 279 1.22 14.45 -9.20
CA GLU A 279 0.23 13.37 -9.21
C GLU A 279 -1.16 13.87 -8.76
N LEU A 280 -1.21 14.69 -7.72
CA LEU A 280 -2.44 15.29 -7.22
C LEU A 280 -3.04 16.31 -8.20
N ASP A 281 -2.22 17.14 -8.83
CA ASP A 281 -2.68 18.10 -9.84
C ASP A 281 -3.22 17.39 -11.09
N MET A 282 -2.61 16.28 -11.51
CA MET A 282 -3.15 15.44 -12.58
C MET A 282 -4.52 14.86 -12.20
N LEU A 283 -4.67 14.34 -10.97
CA LEU A 283 -5.93 13.80 -10.48
C LEU A 283 -7.03 14.87 -10.42
N VAL A 284 -6.74 16.04 -9.82
CA VAL A 284 -7.66 17.18 -9.76
C VAL A 284 -8.06 17.65 -11.16
N GLY A 285 -7.09 17.77 -12.07
CA GLY A 285 -7.34 18.13 -13.47
C GLY A 285 -8.25 17.13 -14.19
N ALA A 286 -8.03 15.83 -13.98
CA ALA A 286 -8.85 14.76 -14.54
C ALA A 286 -10.29 14.79 -14.00
N ILE A 287 -10.48 15.03 -12.70
CA ILE A 287 -11.81 15.20 -12.08
C ILE A 287 -12.52 16.41 -12.69
N HIS A 288 -11.85 17.56 -12.82
CA HIS A 288 -12.43 18.73 -13.49
C HIS A 288 -12.82 18.46 -14.94
N ALA A 289 -12.05 17.64 -15.66
CA ALA A 289 -12.39 17.26 -17.04
C ALA A 289 -13.60 16.34 -17.10
N ALA A 290 -13.68 15.35 -16.20
CA ALA A 290 -14.80 14.41 -16.12
C ALA A 290 -16.14 15.09 -15.83
N ARG A 291 -16.14 16.19 -15.06
CA ARG A 291 -17.36 16.99 -14.79
C ARG A 291 -17.96 17.67 -16.00
N ARG A 292 -17.17 17.89 -17.06
CA ARG A 292 -17.61 18.65 -18.25
C ARG A 292 -18.24 17.76 -19.32
N GLN A 293 -18.20 16.44 -19.13
CA GLN A 293 -18.75 15.43 -20.03
C GLN A 293 -20.13 15.01 -19.53
#